data_AF-J1HKN0-F1
#
_entry.id   AF-J1HKN0-F1
#
_cell.length_a   1.000
_cell.length_b   1.000
_cell.length_c   1.000
_cell.angle_alpha   90.00
_cell.angle_beta   90.00
_cell.angle_gamma   90.00
#
_symmetry.space_group_name_H-M   'P 1'
#
loop_
_entity.id
_entity.type
_entity.pdbx_description
1 polymer ?
#
loop_
_entity_poly.entity_id
_entity_poly.type
_entity_poly.pdbx_seq_one_letter_code
_entity_poly.pdbx_strand_id
1 'polypeptide(L)' 'METTLTSSRDTVEFFTEEQLRERERAVVAELEHRFGSLEAALDQEYTGSYPSEDLYLFSEYHAVRFLLEE' A
#
# COMPACT_ATOMS: atom_id res chain seq x y z
N MET A 1 -7.37 -9.48 -39.16
CA MET A 1 -7.23 -8.41 -38.16
C MET A 1 -6.52 -9.03 -36.97
N GLU A 2 -5.24 -8.73 -36.82
CA GLU A 2 -4.36 -9.37 -35.85
C GLU A 2 -4.39 -8.52 -34.57
N THR A 3 -5.09 -8.99 -33.53
CA THR A 3 -5.04 -8.39 -32.21
C THR A 3 -3.77 -8.86 -31.52
N THR A 4 -2.72 -8.05 -31.56
CA THR A 4 -1.54 -8.27 -30.72
C THR A 4 -1.94 -8.02 -29.28
N LEU A 5 -2.24 -9.11 -28.56
CA LEU A 5 -2.24 -9.12 -27.10
C LEU A 5 -0.80 -8.87 -26.67
N THR A 6 -0.43 -7.60 -26.45
CA THR A 6 0.80 -7.27 -25.73
C THR A 6 0.70 -7.98 -24.39
N SER A 7 1.52 -9.03 -24.26
CA SER A 7 1.66 -9.78 -23.03
C SER A 7 2.21 -8.82 -21.99
N SER A 8 1.36 -8.33 -21.08
CA SER A 8 1.76 -7.66 -19.84
C SER A 8 2.40 -8.69 -18.89
N ARG A 9 3.40 -9.42 -19.37
CA ARG A 9 4.25 -10.28 -18.57
C ARG A 9 5.40 -9.41 -18.08
N ASP A 10 5.40 -9.16 -16.78
CA ASP A 10 6.60 -8.83 -16.00
C ASP A 10 7.18 -7.40 -16.15
N THR A 11 6.34 -6.36 -16.12
CA THR A 11 6.86 -5.01 -15.87
C THR A 11 6.98 -4.81 -14.36
N VAL A 12 8.15 -5.13 -13.80
CA VAL A 12 8.52 -4.68 -12.45
C VAL A 12 8.70 -3.17 -12.53
N GLU A 13 7.72 -2.42 -12.05
CA GLU A 13 7.81 -0.97 -11.97
C GLU A 13 8.77 -0.61 -10.83
N PHE A 14 9.94 -0.06 -11.19
CA PHE A 14 10.89 0.47 -10.22
C PHE A 14 10.40 1.83 -9.76
N PHE A 15 9.95 1.92 -8.52
CA PHE A 15 9.63 3.19 -7.89
C PHE A 15 10.91 3.86 -7.41
N THR A 16 10.99 5.17 -7.62
CA THR A 16 12.01 5.99 -6.93
C THR A 16 11.66 6.10 -5.43
N GLU A 17 12.65 6.37 -4.59
CA GLU A 17 12.44 6.63 -3.16
C GLU A 17 11.39 7.74 -2.93
N GLU A 18 11.40 8.80 -3.74
CA GLU A 18 10.43 9.90 -3.66
C GLU A 18 9.00 9.44 -3.93
N GLN A 19 8.81 8.61 -4.96
CA GLN A 19 7.50 8.03 -5.28
C GLN A 19 7.02 7.08 -4.19
N LEU A 20 7.93 6.29 -3.60
CA LEU A 20 7.59 5.43 -2.46
C LEU A 20 7.18 6.27 -1.25
N ARG A 21 7.88 7.35 -0.93
CA ARG A 21 7.50 8.27 0.15
C ARG A 21 6.17 8.97 -0.13
N GLU A 22 5.86 9.31 -1.37
CA GLU A 22 4.55 9.87 -1.71
C GLU A 22 3.42 8.87 -1.50
N ARG A 23 3.64 7.61 -1.91
CA ARG A 23 2.69 6.52 -1.64
C ARG A 23 2.55 6.23 -0.15
N GLU A 24 3.65 6.19 0.60
CA GLU A 24 3.63 6.04 2.07
C GLU A 24 2.74 7.12 2.69
N ARG A 25 2.95 8.39 2.34
CA ARG A 25 2.13 9.50 2.85
C ARG A 25 0.65 9.35 2.49
N ALA A 26 0.33 8.92 1.27
CA ALA A 26 -1.06 8.73 0.84
C ALA A 26 -1.75 7.61 1.64
N VAL A 27 -1.06 6.47 1.81
CA VAL A 27 -1.57 5.34 2.58
C VAL A 27 -1.73 5.70 4.07
N VAL A 28 -0.73 6.36 4.65
CA VAL A 28 -0.79 6.85 6.04
C VAL A 28 -1.95 7.83 6.22
N ALA A 29 -2.14 8.78 5.31
CA ALA A 29 -3.24 9.74 5.39
C ALA A 29 -4.61 9.04 5.35
N GLU A 30 -4.76 7.97 4.56
CA GLU A 30 -6.02 7.22 4.51
C GLU A 30 -6.21 6.34 5.76
N LEU A 31 -5.15 5.73 6.30
CA LEU A 31 -5.20 5.02 7.58
C LEU A 31 -5.58 5.98 8.73
N GLU A 32 -4.97 7.15 8.78
CA GLU A 32 -5.30 8.19 9.76
C GLU A 32 -6.74 8.69 9.58
N HIS A 33 -7.23 8.81 8.35
CA HIS A 33 -8.62 9.19 8.09
C HIS A 33 -9.63 8.16 8.63
N ARG A 34 -9.34 6.87 8.47
CA ARG A 34 -10.25 5.77 8.87
C ARG A 34 -10.18 5.45 10.36
N PHE A 35 -8.97 5.44 10.92
CA PHE A 35 -8.70 4.96 12.29
C PHE A 35 -8.34 6.08 13.28
N GLY A 36 -8.24 7.32 12.82
CA GLY A 36 -7.93 8.50 13.63
C GLY A 36 -6.43 8.75 13.82
N SER A 37 -5.61 7.71 13.78
CA SER A 37 -4.14 7.80 13.73
C SER A 37 -3.54 6.53 13.14
N LEU A 38 -2.30 6.62 12.64
CA LEU A 38 -1.56 5.45 12.18
C LEU A 38 -1.36 4.44 13.31
N GLU A 39 -1.06 4.91 14.51
CA GLU A 39 -0.90 4.05 15.70
C GLU A 39 -2.18 3.28 16.01
N ALA A 40 -3.34 3.93 15.97
CA ALA A 40 -4.63 3.28 16.19
C ALA A 40 -4.96 2.27 15.08
N ALA A 41 -4.61 2.58 13.83
CA ALA A 41 -4.77 1.66 12.71
C ALA A 41 -3.94 0.39 12.92
N LEU A 42 -2.67 0.52 13.31
CA LEU A 42 -1.76 -0.61 13.53
C LEU A 42 -2.12 -1.44 14.77
N ASP A 43 -2.60 -0.81 15.84
CA ASP A 43 -3.15 -1.53 16.99
C ASP A 43 -4.37 -2.37 16.58
N GLN A 44 -5.25 -1.79 15.76
CA GLN A 44 -6.43 -2.49 15.25
C GLN A 44 -6.06 -3.61 14.26
N GLU A 45 -5.02 -3.44 13.43
CA GLU A 45 -4.45 -4.50 12.60
C GLU A 45 -4.07 -5.73 13.44
N TYR A 46 -3.38 -5.49 14.56
CA TYR A 46 -2.93 -6.53 15.48
C TYR A 46 -4.11 -7.27 16.15
N THR A 47 -5.19 -6.55 16.48
CA THR A 47 -6.40 -7.17 17.03
C THR A 47 -7.21 -8.00 16.00
N GLY A 48 -6.96 -7.80 14.70
CA GLY A 48 -7.70 -8.45 13.62
C GLY A 48 -9.16 -7.98 13.50
N SER A 49 -9.52 -6.87 14.15
CA SER A 49 -10.90 -6.38 14.24
C SER A 49 -11.15 -5.23 13.27
N TYR A 50 -10.88 -5.45 11.99
CA TYR A 50 -11.11 -4.47 10.92
C TYR A 50 -11.81 -5.14 9.73
N PRO A 51 -12.64 -4.39 8.97
CA PRO A 51 -13.31 -4.96 7.82
C PRO A 51 -12.29 -5.32 6.75
N SER A 52 -12.57 -6.40 6.00
CA SER A 52 -11.64 -6.95 5.00
C SER A 52 -11.28 -5.96 3.89
N GLU A 53 -12.05 -4.89 3.71
CA GLU A 53 -11.75 -3.79 2.79
C GLU A 53 -10.51 -2.99 3.20
N ASP A 54 -10.17 -2.93 4.49
CA ASP A 54 -8.99 -2.24 4.99
C ASP A 54 -7.71 -3.08 4.90
N LEU A 55 -7.83 -4.40 4.65
CA LEU A 55 -6.67 -5.30 4.45
C LEU A 55 -5.73 -4.79 3.36
N TYR A 56 -6.28 -4.17 2.32
CA TYR A 56 -5.50 -3.59 1.24
C TYR A 56 -4.60 -2.44 1.72
N LEU A 57 -5.15 -1.53 2.54
CA LEU A 57 -4.40 -0.38 3.07
C LEU A 57 -3.25 -0.82 3.97
N PHE A 58 -3.50 -1.79 4.84
CA PHE A 58 -2.47 -2.40 5.69
C PHE A 58 -1.39 -3.08 4.87
N SER A 59 -1.78 -3.89 3.88
CA SER A 59 -0.84 -4.57 2.98
C SER A 59 0.00 -3.57 2.18
N GLU A 60 -0.61 -2.50 1.67
CA GLU A 60 0.09 -1.45 0.92
C GLU A 60 1.05 -0.65 1.80
N TYR A 61 0.64 -0.32 3.04
CA TYR A 61 1.51 0.33 4.03
C TYR A 61 2.79 -0.49 4.27
N HIS A 62 2.65 -1.77 4.60
CA HIS A 62 3.79 -2.66 4.85
C HIS A 62 4.65 -2.88 3.61
N ALA A 63 4.04 -2.99 2.42
CA ALA A 63 4.78 -3.13 1.16
C ALA A 63 5.64 -1.90 0.87
N VAL A 64 5.09 -0.69 1.01
CA VAL A 64 5.83 0.55 0.77
C VAL A 64 6.92 0.76 1.83
N ARG A 65 6.62 0.50 3.10
CA ARG A 65 7.60 0.54 4.19
C ARG A 65 8.77 -0.41 3.93
N PHE A 66 8.49 -1.65 3.55
CA PHE A 66 9.52 -2.62 3.19
C PHE A 66 10.44 -2.14 2.07
N LEU A 67 9.89 -1.49 1.04
CA LEU A 67 10.67 -0.94 -0.09
C LEU A 67 11.46 0.34 0.27
N LEU A 68 11.10 1.03 1.35
CA LEU A 68 11.79 2.22 1.86
C LEU A 68 12.89 1.91 2.88
N GLU A 69 12.89 0.72 3.47
CA GLU A 69 13.83 0.31 4.53
C GLU A 69 15.16 -0.28 4.00
N GLU A 70 15.52 -0.06 2.73
CA GLU A 70 16.85 -0.38 2.17
C GLU A 70 17.98 0.58 2.58
#